data_AF-A0A9Q9ITK3-F1
#
_entry.id   AF-A0A9Q9ITK3-F1
#
_cell.length_a   1.000
_cell.length_b   1.000
_cell.length_c   1.000
_cell.angle_alpha   90.00
_cell.angle_beta   90.00
_cell.angle_gamma   90.00
#
_symmetry.space_group_name_H-M   'P 1'
#
loop_
_entity.id
_entity.type
_entity.pdbx_description
1 polymer ?
#
loop_
_entity_poly.entity_id
_entity_poly.type
_entity_poly.pdbx_seq_one_letter_code
_entity_poly.pdbx_strand_id
1 'polypeptide(L)'
;MDKQQPPTLYDWAGGTEAFMALCAAFYRKVPHDDLLAPVFAHMHPRHAEHVATWLAEVFGGPATYTAEHGGYPYMLSQHLNKGITEPQRRRWVNLMLDAADEVGLPGDPEFRAAFVSYLEWGTRLARDNSQPGADPPREAPVPRWGWGVAPPYQP
;
A
#
# COMPACT_ATOMS: atom_id res chain seq x y z
N MET A 1 -17.19 29.95 -8.77
CA MET A 1 -17.28 29.04 -7.61
C MET A 1 -15.97 28.30 -7.55
N ASP A 2 -15.12 28.62 -6.57
CA ASP A 2 -13.97 27.78 -6.27
C ASP A 2 -14.50 26.40 -5.90
N LYS A 3 -14.27 25.41 -6.77
CA LYS A 3 -14.49 24.03 -6.39
C LYS A 3 -13.44 23.71 -5.34
N GLN A 4 -13.86 23.58 -4.08
CA GLN A 4 -13.02 23.06 -3.01
C GLN A 4 -12.38 21.76 -3.51
N GLN A 5 -11.06 21.66 -3.40
CA GLN A 5 -10.36 20.43 -3.80
C GLN A 5 -10.87 19.27 -2.95
N PRO A 6 -11.05 18.08 -3.54
CA PRO A 6 -11.42 16.90 -2.76
C PRO A 6 -10.35 16.63 -1.69
N PRO A 7 -10.73 16.09 -0.51
CA PRO A 7 -9.77 15.69 0.51
C PRO A 7 -8.79 14.65 -0.05
N THR A 8 -7.64 14.45 0.59
CA THR A 8 -6.74 13.36 0.18
C THR A 8 -7.39 12.00 0.43
N LEU A 9 -6.91 10.95 -0.24
CA LEU A 9 -7.33 9.58 0.06
C LEU A 9 -6.99 9.21 1.51
N TYR A 10 -5.88 9.73 2.02
CA TYR A 10 -5.47 9.59 3.41
C TYR A 10 -6.50 10.19 4.38
N ASP A 11 -6.92 11.43 4.15
CA ASP A 11 -7.91 12.10 5.02
C ASP A 11 -9.26 11.39 4.93
N TRP A 12 -9.68 11.00 3.72
CA TRP A 12 -10.93 10.28 3.51
C TRP A 12 -10.96 8.90 4.18
N ALA A 13 -9.81 8.21 4.22
CA ALA A 13 -9.68 6.92 4.88
C ALA A 13 -9.76 7.01 6.42
N GLY A 14 -9.59 8.19 7.01
CA GLY A 14 -9.47 8.38 8.46
C GLY A 14 -8.03 8.53 8.96
N GLY A 15 -7.09 8.84 8.08
CA GLY A 15 -5.71 9.18 8.43
C GLY A 15 -4.85 8.01 8.93
N THR A 16 -3.78 8.31 9.66
CA THR A 16 -2.76 7.33 10.08
C THR A 16 -3.36 6.14 10.82
N GLU A 17 -4.31 6.38 11.72
CA GLU A 17 -4.93 5.31 12.52
C GLU A 17 -5.61 4.26 11.63
N ALA A 18 -6.26 4.69 10.54
CA ALA A 18 -6.90 3.78 9.59
C ALA A 18 -5.89 2.89 8.85
N PHE A 19 -4.75 3.43 8.41
CA PHE A 19 -3.70 2.63 7.76
C PHE A 19 -2.97 1.71 8.73
N MET A 20 -2.79 2.13 9.99
CA MET A 20 -2.26 1.27 11.04
C MET A 20 -3.19 0.10 11.32
N ALA A 21 -4.51 0.36 11.43
CA ALA A 21 -5.51 -0.69 11.61
C ALA A 21 -5.55 -1.65 10.41
N LEU A 22 -5.55 -1.11 9.18
CA LEU A 22 -5.50 -1.88 7.94
C LEU A 22 -4.30 -2.85 7.91
N CYS A 23 -3.10 -2.33 8.14
CA CYS A 23 -1.89 -3.15 8.09
C CYS A 23 -1.84 -4.15 9.24
N ALA A 24 -2.28 -3.77 10.45
CA ALA A 24 -2.40 -4.71 11.55
C ALA A 24 -3.35 -5.88 11.21
N ALA A 25 -4.51 -5.58 10.59
CA ALA A 25 -5.45 -6.61 10.15
C ALA A 25 -4.87 -7.50 9.05
N PHE A 26 -4.21 -6.91 8.04
CA PHE A 26 -3.54 -7.64 6.98
C PHE A 26 -2.47 -8.60 7.54
N TYR A 27 -1.56 -8.11 8.37
CA TYR A 27 -0.46 -8.92 8.91
C TYR A 27 -0.89 -9.93 9.98
N ARG A 28 -2.07 -9.79 10.60
CA ARG A 28 -2.68 -10.90 11.37
C ARG A 28 -3.05 -12.08 10.48
N LYS A 29 -3.43 -11.85 9.22
CA LYS A 29 -3.86 -12.91 8.28
C LYS A 29 -2.67 -13.61 7.62
N VAL A 30 -1.58 -12.89 7.35
CA VAL A 30 -0.42 -13.38 6.59
C VAL A 30 0.16 -14.71 7.10
N PRO A 31 0.40 -14.93 8.41
CA PRO A 31 0.94 -16.20 8.91
C PRO A 31 0.02 -17.42 8.69
N HIS A 32 -1.27 -17.18 8.44
CA HIS A 32 -2.28 -18.21 8.19
C HIS A 32 -2.55 -18.42 6.69
N ASP A 33 -1.78 -17.78 5.82
CA ASP A 33 -1.92 -17.89 4.37
C ASP A 33 -0.79 -18.71 3.76
N ASP A 34 -1.11 -19.84 3.11
CA ASP A 34 -0.10 -20.76 2.57
C ASP A 34 0.83 -20.13 1.53
N LEU A 35 0.35 -19.12 0.77
CA LEU A 35 1.16 -18.46 -0.26
C LEU A 35 2.04 -17.35 0.30
N LEU A 36 1.52 -16.59 1.27
CA LEU A 36 2.21 -15.41 1.80
C LEU A 36 3.03 -15.69 3.05
N ALA A 37 2.67 -16.67 3.88
CA ALA A 37 3.42 -16.98 5.09
C ALA A 37 4.93 -17.19 4.82
N PRO A 38 5.36 -17.93 3.77
CA PRO A 38 6.79 -18.07 3.45
C PRO A 38 7.45 -16.76 3.00
N VAL A 39 6.72 -15.87 2.33
CA VAL A 39 7.23 -14.57 1.83
C VAL A 39 7.59 -13.64 2.99
N PHE A 40 6.82 -13.72 4.07
CA PHE A 40 6.95 -12.84 5.23
C PHE A 40 7.56 -13.51 6.47
N ALA A 41 8.00 -14.77 6.38
CA ALA A 41 8.50 -15.56 7.52
C ALA A 41 9.65 -14.90 8.31
N HIS A 42 10.44 -14.05 7.63
CA HIS A 42 11.58 -13.33 8.22
C HIS A 42 11.42 -11.81 8.17
N MET A 43 10.18 -11.32 8.11
CA MET A 43 9.93 -9.88 8.12
C MET A 43 10.33 -9.25 9.46
N HIS A 44 10.67 -7.96 9.42
CA HIS A 44 10.95 -7.19 10.64
C HIS A 44 9.73 -7.18 11.58
N PRO A 45 9.89 -7.20 12.92
CA PRO A 45 8.75 -7.20 13.86
C PRO A 45 7.79 -6.02 13.67
N ARG A 46 8.31 -4.85 13.27
CA ARG A 46 7.51 -3.66 12.94
C ARG A 46 7.13 -3.52 11.47
N HIS A 47 7.22 -4.59 10.67
CA HIS A 47 6.97 -4.50 9.22
C HIS A 47 5.56 -3.97 8.90
N ALA A 48 4.57 -4.32 9.72
CA ALA A 48 3.22 -3.78 9.61
C ALA A 48 3.16 -2.24 9.72
N GLU A 49 3.89 -1.67 10.68
CA GLU A 49 3.97 -0.21 10.87
C GLU A 49 4.66 0.46 9.68
N HIS A 50 5.74 -0.16 9.16
CA HIS A 50 6.47 0.38 8.02
C HIS A 50 5.61 0.40 6.75
N VAL A 51 4.80 -0.64 6.51
CA VAL A 51 3.87 -0.63 5.37
C VAL A 51 2.72 0.36 5.57
N ALA A 52 2.24 0.53 6.80
CA ALA A 52 1.20 1.50 7.12
C ALA A 52 1.65 2.94 6.82
N THR A 53 2.86 3.31 7.26
CA THR A 53 3.40 4.66 7.00
C THR A 53 3.72 4.86 5.52
N TRP A 54 4.16 3.82 4.80
CA TRP A 54 4.32 3.88 3.34
C TRP A 54 2.99 4.16 2.63
N LEU A 55 1.94 3.39 2.93
CA LEU A 55 0.62 3.59 2.32
C LEU A 55 0.04 4.96 2.68
N ALA A 56 0.12 5.36 3.94
CA ALA A 56 -0.35 6.67 4.40
C ALA A 56 0.32 7.82 3.63
N GLU A 57 1.65 7.78 3.48
CA GLU A 57 2.39 8.77 2.70
C GLU A 57 1.95 8.77 1.24
N VAL A 58 1.81 7.59 0.63
CA VAL A 58 1.41 7.49 -0.77
C VAL A 58 0.01 8.08 -1.01
N PHE A 59 -0.94 7.86 -0.11
CA PHE A 59 -2.31 8.35 -0.25
C PHE A 59 -2.52 9.82 0.17
N GLY A 60 -1.42 10.56 0.38
CA GLY A 60 -1.44 12.00 0.62
C GLY A 60 -1.21 12.42 2.07
N GLY A 61 -0.89 11.46 2.95
CA GLY A 61 -0.54 11.73 4.34
C GLY A 61 0.89 12.28 4.52
N PRO A 62 1.31 12.46 5.79
CA PRO A 62 2.64 12.96 6.14
C PRO A 62 3.76 12.09 5.56
N ALA A 63 4.93 12.70 5.33
CA ALA A 63 6.11 12.01 4.78
C ALA A 63 6.89 11.16 5.82
N THR A 64 6.15 10.49 6.72
CA THR A 64 6.73 9.76 7.86
C THR A 64 7.62 8.60 7.41
N TYR A 65 7.20 7.83 6.40
CA TYR A 65 8.02 6.73 5.89
C TYR A 65 9.32 7.26 5.27
N THR A 66 9.24 8.35 4.50
CA THR A 66 10.43 8.99 3.94
C THR A 66 11.36 9.50 5.05
N ALA A 67 10.83 10.18 6.06
CA ALA A 67 11.62 10.72 7.15
C ALA A 67 12.32 9.63 8.00
N GLU A 68 11.64 8.52 8.27
CA GLU A 68 12.14 7.47 9.17
C GLU A 68 12.92 6.36 8.44
N HIS A 69 12.63 6.13 7.16
CA HIS A 69 13.17 4.99 6.41
C HIS A 69 13.88 5.38 5.12
N GLY A 70 13.85 6.64 4.70
CA GLY A 70 14.54 7.11 3.49
C GLY A 70 13.75 6.89 2.19
N GLY A 71 12.45 6.60 2.28
CA GLY A 71 11.54 6.65 1.14
C GLY A 71 11.70 5.51 0.15
N TYR A 72 11.45 5.81 -1.13
CA TYR A 72 11.47 4.81 -2.20
C TYR A 72 12.75 3.95 -2.25
N PRO A 73 13.99 4.48 -2.12
CA PRO A 73 15.20 3.66 -2.12
C PRO A 73 15.16 2.52 -1.09
N TYR A 74 14.70 2.80 0.13
CA TYR A 74 14.55 1.77 1.15
C TYR A 74 13.42 0.80 0.82
N MET A 75 12.24 1.29 0.41
CA MET A 75 11.15 0.41 -0.05
C MET A 75 11.61 -0.56 -1.15
N LEU A 76 12.35 -0.07 -2.14
CA LEU A 76 12.89 -0.88 -3.22
C LEU A 76 13.83 -1.95 -2.69
N SER A 77 14.75 -1.59 -1.77
CA SER A 77 15.68 -2.55 -1.16
C SER A 77 14.97 -3.73 -0.48
N GLN A 78 13.75 -3.51 0.04
CA GLN A 78 12.95 -4.53 0.67
C GLN A 78 12.26 -5.48 -0.32
N HIS A 79 12.34 -5.23 -1.63
CA HIS A 79 11.69 -6.05 -2.65
C HIS A 79 12.67 -6.79 -3.56
N LEU A 80 13.89 -6.31 -3.73
CA LEU A 80 14.89 -6.90 -4.62
C LEU A 80 15.16 -8.37 -4.32
N ASN A 81 15.33 -9.18 -5.37
CA ASN A 81 15.71 -10.60 -5.33
C ASN A 81 14.78 -11.50 -4.49
N LYS A 82 13.55 -11.08 -4.18
CA LYS A 82 12.57 -11.91 -3.47
C LYS A 82 11.85 -12.93 -4.35
N GLY A 83 11.91 -12.79 -5.68
CA GLY A 83 11.25 -13.70 -6.61
C GLY A 83 9.74 -13.81 -6.40
N ILE A 84 9.08 -12.68 -6.10
CA ILE A 84 7.63 -12.65 -5.86
C ILE A 84 6.92 -13.12 -7.13
N THR A 85 6.06 -14.12 -6.98
CA THR A 85 5.30 -14.71 -8.08
C THR A 85 3.97 -13.99 -8.29
N GLU A 86 3.38 -14.13 -9.48
CA GLU A 86 2.07 -13.55 -9.77
C GLU A 86 0.95 -14.06 -8.84
N PRO A 87 0.87 -15.37 -8.49
CA PRO A 87 -0.08 -15.84 -7.48
C PRO A 87 0.08 -15.18 -6.11
N GLN A 88 1.32 -15.01 -5.63
CA GLN A 88 1.59 -14.31 -4.37
C GLN A 88 1.16 -12.85 -4.45
N ARG A 89 1.49 -12.14 -5.54
CA ARG A 89 1.07 -10.75 -5.76
C ARG A 89 -0.45 -10.60 -5.69
N ARG A 90 -1.20 -11.41 -6.43
CA ARG A 90 -2.67 -11.39 -6.43
C ARG A 90 -3.25 -11.74 -5.06
N ARG A 91 -2.65 -12.71 -4.37
CA ARG A 91 -3.10 -13.10 -3.02
C ARG A 91 -2.89 -11.98 -2.00
N TRP A 92 -1.76 -11.28 -2.09
CA TRP A 92 -1.47 -10.10 -1.28
C TRP A 92 -2.55 -9.02 -1.48
N VAL A 93 -2.91 -8.71 -2.74
CA VAL A 93 -3.96 -7.73 -3.03
C VAL A 93 -5.30 -8.16 -2.42
N ASN A 94 -5.71 -9.41 -2.63
CA ASN A 94 -6.98 -9.90 -2.08
C ASN A 94 -7.02 -9.80 -0.54
N LEU A 95 -5.97 -10.23 0.16
CA LEU A 95 -5.93 -10.13 1.62
C LEU A 95 -5.89 -8.69 2.13
N MET A 96 -5.29 -7.77 1.38
CA MET A 96 -5.32 -6.33 1.71
C MET A 96 -6.74 -5.75 1.56
N LEU A 97 -7.49 -6.18 0.55
CA LEU A 97 -8.89 -5.79 0.37
C LEU A 97 -9.79 -6.38 1.46
N ASP A 98 -9.62 -7.67 1.80
CA ASP A 98 -10.33 -8.29 2.91
C ASP A 98 -10.04 -7.58 4.24
N ALA A 99 -8.79 -7.15 4.46
CA ALA A 99 -8.40 -6.38 5.63
C ALA A 99 -9.03 -4.98 5.64
N ALA A 100 -9.12 -4.31 4.48
CA ALA A 100 -9.78 -3.02 4.36
C ALA A 100 -11.28 -3.10 4.72
N ASP A 101 -11.96 -4.17 4.32
CA ASP A 101 -13.34 -4.43 4.70
C ASP A 101 -13.48 -4.71 6.20
N GLU A 102 -12.59 -5.53 6.78
CA GLU A 102 -12.59 -5.85 8.21
C GLU A 102 -12.49 -4.62 9.10
N VAL A 103 -11.62 -3.66 8.74
CA VAL A 103 -11.40 -2.45 9.56
C VAL A 103 -12.32 -1.29 9.18
N GLY A 104 -13.24 -1.49 8.23
CA GLY A 104 -14.22 -0.47 7.85
C GLY A 104 -13.65 0.71 7.07
N LEU A 105 -12.63 0.49 6.22
CA LEU A 105 -12.19 1.53 5.27
C LEU A 105 -13.36 1.94 4.35
N PRO A 106 -13.39 3.20 3.85
CA PRO A 106 -14.49 3.72 3.04
C PRO A 106 -14.89 2.77 1.91
N GLY A 107 -16.18 2.48 1.81
CA GLY A 107 -16.76 1.54 0.85
C GLY A 107 -17.29 2.20 -0.42
N ASP A 108 -17.21 3.53 -0.54
CA ASP A 108 -17.69 4.25 -1.71
C ASP A 108 -16.90 3.85 -2.98
N PRO A 109 -17.56 3.76 -4.15
CA PRO A 109 -16.92 3.33 -5.39
C PRO A 109 -15.68 4.16 -5.77
N GLU A 110 -15.69 5.46 -5.50
CA GLU A 110 -14.62 6.40 -5.80
C GLU A 110 -13.35 6.07 -5.01
N PHE A 111 -13.47 5.86 -3.70
CA PHE A 111 -12.35 5.42 -2.86
C PHE A 111 -11.86 4.04 -3.25
N ARG A 112 -12.79 3.08 -3.43
CA ARG A 112 -12.41 1.70 -3.76
C ARG A 112 -11.72 1.60 -5.11
N ALA A 113 -12.17 2.34 -6.11
CA ALA A 113 -11.50 2.41 -7.41
C ALA A 113 -10.08 2.97 -7.29
N ALA A 114 -9.88 4.06 -6.56
CA ALA A 114 -8.57 4.68 -6.39
C ALA A 114 -7.60 3.80 -5.57
N PHE A 115 -8.08 3.21 -4.47
CA PHE A 115 -7.33 2.32 -3.60
C PHE A 115 -6.88 1.07 -4.33
N VAL A 116 -7.80 0.36 -4.99
CA VAL A 116 -7.48 -0.86 -5.77
C VAL A 116 -6.52 -0.55 -6.91
N SER A 117 -6.69 0.58 -7.60
CA SER A 117 -5.80 0.96 -8.70
C SER A 117 -4.35 1.16 -8.23
N TYR A 118 -4.15 1.76 -7.05
CA TYR A 118 -2.80 1.87 -6.48
C TYR A 118 -2.22 0.51 -6.10
N LEU A 119 -3.00 -0.33 -5.40
CA LEU A 119 -2.52 -1.66 -4.99
C LEU A 119 -2.15 -2.52 -6.20
N GLU A 120 -2.94 -2.47 -7.27
CA GLU A 120 -2.62 -3.16 -8.53
C GLU A 120 -1.29 -2.65 -9.09
N TRP A 121 -1.19 -1.34 -9.33
CA TRP A 121 -0.01 -0.72 -9.94
C TRP A 121 1.27 -0.96 -9.13
N GLY A 122 1.20 -0.72 -7.81
CA GLY A 122 2.33 -0.82 -6.90
C GLY A 122 2.81 -2.26 -6.73
N THR A 123 1.89 -3.21 -6.58
CA THR A 123 2.28 -4.62 -6.43
C THR A 123 2.82 -5.23 -7.72
N ARG A 124 2.40 -4.73 -8.90
CA ARG A 124 3.01 -5.12 -10.19
C ARG A 124 4.48 -4.70 -10.22
N LEU A 125 4.80 -3.47 -9.82
CA LEU A 125 6.19 -3.02 -9.71
C LEU A 125 6.99 -3.81 -8.66
N ALA A 126 6.39 -4.11 -7.51
CA ALA A 126 7.03 -4.93 -6.48
C ALA A 126 7.39 -6.33 -7.02
N ARG A 127 6.49 -6.96 -7.78
CA ARG A 127 6.75 -8.23 -8.46
C ARG A 127 7.92 -8.12 -9.44
N ASP A 128 7.87 -7.13 -10.34
CA ASP A 128 8.88 -6.96 -11.39
C ASP A 128 10.26 -6.65 -10.79
N ASN A 129 10.32 -5.77 -9.79
CA ASN A 129 11.54 -5.41 -9.07
C ASN A 129 12.13 -6.56 -8.25
N SER A 130 11.32 -7.55 -7.89
CA SER A 130 11.78 -8.68 -7.08
C SER A 130 12.49 -9.78 -7.87
N GLN A 131 12.44 -9.74 -9.20
CA GLN A 131 13.00 -10.82 -10.02
C GLN A 131 14.54 -10.83 -9.98
N PRO A 132 15.18 -12.01 -10.04
CA PRO A 132 16.63 -12.10 -10.17
C PRO A 132 17.12 -11.33 -11.40
N GLY A 133 18.09 -10.44 -11.21
CA GLY A 133 18.67 -9.63 -12.29
C GLY A 133 17.82 -8.43 -12.73
N ALA A 134 16.72 -8.12 -12.04
CA ALA A 134 15.99 -6.87 -12.25
C ALA A 134 16.88 -5.65 -11.94
N ASP A 135 16.83 -4.63 -12.81
CA ASP A 135 17.56 -3.36 -12.61
C ASP A 135 16.61 -2.14 -12.66
N PRO A 136 15.76 -1.98 -11.64
CA PRO A 136 14.89 -0.82 -11.56
C PRO A 136 15.66 0.44 -11.15
N PRO A 137 15.13 1.65 -11.44
CA PRO A 137 15.69 2.90 -10.96
C PRO A 137 15.88 2.86 -9.44
N ARG A 138 17.10 3.17 -8.99
CA ARG A 138 17.48 3.13 -7.56
C ARG A 138 16.98 4.35 -6.79
N GLU A 139 16.73 5.44 -7.50
CA GLU A 139 16.17 6.68 -6.97
C GLU A 139 14.89 7.04 -7.71
N ALA A 140 13.85 7.34 -6.94
CA ALA A 140 12.57 7.87 -7.40
C ALA A 140 11.87 8.53 -6.20
N PRO A 141 10.92 9.45 -6.42
CA PRO A 141 10.09 9.95 -5.33
C PRO A 141 9.15 8.86 -4.80
N VAL A 142 8.71 8.98 -3.55
CA VAL A 142 7.55 8.23 -3.07
C VAL A 142 6.33 8.65 -3.90
N PRO A 143 5.57 7.70 -4.48
CA PRO A 143 4.39 8.02 -5.27
C PRO A 143 3.39 8.85 -4.44
N ARG A 144 2.72 9.80 -5.07
CA ARG A 144 1.55 10.49 -4.48
C ARG A 144 0.32 10.11 -5.30
N TRP A 145 -0.53 9.27 -4.72
CA TRP A 145 -1.71 8.70 -5.37
C TRP A 145 -2.98 9.42 -4.94
N GLY A 146 -3.85 9.72 -5.91
CA GLY A 146 -5.11 10.44 -5.69
C GLY A 146 -6.29 9.73 -6.34
N TRP A 147 -7.42 10.44 -6.42
CA TRP A 147 -8.72 9.91 -6.86
C TRP A 147 -8.83 9.47 -8.32
N GLY A 148 -7.85 9.81 -9.17
CA GLY A 148 -7.95 9.55 -10.60
C GLY A 148 -9.08 10.36 -11.26
N VAL A 149 -9.93 9.69 -12.06
CA VAL A 149 -10.98 10.36 -12.86
C VAL A 149 -12.27 10.66 -12.09
N ALA A 150 -12.47 10.05 -10.92
CA ALA A 150 -13.70 10.16 -10.14
C ALA A 150 -13.39 10.54 -8.68
N PRO A 151 -13.43 11.84 -8.33
CA PRO A 151 -13.34 12.28 -6.92
C PRO A 151 -14.61 11.93 -6.15
N PRO A 152 -14.59 11.96 -4.80
CA PRO A 152 -15.74 11.60 -3.97
C PRO A 152 -16.98 12.41 -4.32
N TYR A 153 -18.13 11.75 -4.35
CA TYR A 153 -19.42 12.43 -4.44
C TYR A 153 -19.66 13.34 -3.23
N GLN A 154 -19.88 14.63 -3.50
CA GLN A 154 -20.32 15.62 -2.52
C GLN A 154 -21.74 16.07 -2.89
N PRO A 155 -22.76 15.70 -2.09
CA PRO A 155 -24.16 16.05 -2.36
C PRO A 155 -24.46 17.54 -2.18
#